data_AF-A0A7C5QSQ2-F1
#
_entry.id   AF-A0A7C5QSQ2-F1
#
_cell.length_a   1.000
_cell.length_b   1.000
_cell.length_c   1.000
_cell.angle_alpha   90.00
_cell.angle_beta   90.00
_cell.angle_gamma   90.00
#
_symmetry.space_group_name_H-M   'P 1'
#
loop_
_entity.id
_entity.type
_entity.pdbx_description
1 polymer ?
#
loop_
_entity_poly.entity_id
_entity_poly.type
_entity_poly.pdbx_seq_one_letter_code
_entity_poly.pdbx_strand_id
1 'polypeptide(L)'
;MGTVAAKLLPDNPVKALQTSGHIRDGAYPCLVLNADYQPLSYFPLSLWSWQDAIKAVFLERVNVVDHYDQFVHGASAKMRVPSVIALREYVAQNRAPAFTRFNLFLRDGFACAYCGSDKDLTFDHVKPRRLGGKTNWENIVAACTACNFKKGGRTPKGAH
;
A
#
# COMPACT_ATOMS: atom_id res chain seq x y z
N MET A 1 -3.34 31.43 15.80
CA MET A 1 -4.76 31.05 15.63
C MET A 1 -4.93 30.71 14.15
N GLY A 2 -4.69 29.47 13.76
CA GLY A 2 -5.71 28.45 13.42
C GLY A 2 -5.59 28.14 11.91
N THR A 3 -5.02 27.01 11.47
CA THR A 3 -5.69 25.72 11.08
C THR A 3 -6.87 25.88 10.11
N VAL A 4 -7.13 25.10 9.05
CA VAL A 4 -6.51 24.00 8.26
C VAL A 4 -7.53 23.70 7.12
N ALA A 5 -7.06 23.16 5.98
CA ALA A 5 -7.80 22.40 4.94
C ALA A 5 -8.89 23.14 4.12
N ALA A 6 -9.24 22.77 2.89
CA ALA A 6 -8.87 21.66 2.01
C ALA A 6 -8.81 22.21 0.57
N LYS A 7 -7.68 22.00 -0.12
CA LYS A 7 -7.60 22.22 -1.56
C LYS A 7 -8.21 20.99 -2.21
N LEU A 8 -9.38 21.20 -2.79
CA LEU A 8 -10.15 20.30 -3.66
C LEU A 8 -9.24 19.33 -4.40
N LEU A 9 -9.34 18.04 -4.04
CA LEU A 9 -8.96 16.95 -4.94
C LEU A 9 -9.86 17.07 -6.17
N PRO A 10 -9.33 16.97 -7.40
CA PRO A 10 -10.14 17.11 -8.59
C PRO A 10 -11.22 16.03 -8.62
N ASP A 11 -12.38 16.44 -9.12
CA ASP A 11 -13.58 15.62 -9.25
C ASP A 11 -13.25 14.22 -9.79
N ASN A 12 -13.71 13.25 -9.03
CA ASN A 12 -13.74 11.83 -9.36
C ASN A 12 -14.07 11.61 -10.86
N PRO A 13 -13.16 11.09 -11.69
CA PRO A 13 -13.37 10.96 -13.13
C PRO A 13 -14.23 9.75 -13.49
N VAL A 14 -15.03 9.20 -12.57
CA VAL A 14 -15.85 7.99 -12.80
C VAL A 14 -17.16 8.28 -13.54
N LYS A 15 -17.32 9.48 -14.13
CA LYS A 15 -18.44 9.78 -15.04
C LYS A 15 -17.97 10.30 -16.39
N ALA A 16 -17.43 9.42 -17.21
CA ALA A 16 -17.61 9.42 -18.66
C ALA A 16 -17.08 8.11 -19.24
N LEU A 17 -17.97 7.27 -19.78
CA LEU A 17 -17.82 6.46 -21.01
C LEU A 17 -18.75 5.24 -20.95
N GLN A 18 -19.95 5.42 -21.51
CA GLN A 18 -20.65 4.29 -22.11
C GLN A 18 -19.93 3.85 -23.38
N THR A 19 -20.16 2.59 -23.76
CA THR A 19 -19.89 1.93 -25.05
C THR A 19 -18.51 1.27 -25.21
N SER A 20 -18.53 -0.08 -25.17
CA SER A 20 -17.71 -0.99 -25.99
C SER A 20 -16.28 -0.53 -26.34
N GLY A 21 -15.50 -0.16 -25.32
CA GLY A 21 -14.09 0.15 -25.47
C GLY A 21 -13.25 -1.10 -25.25
N HIS A 22 -12.36 -1.41 -26.20
CA HIS A 22 -11.36 -2.47 -26.06
C HIS A 22 -10.59 -2.27 -24.74
N ILE A 23 -10.65 -3.26 -23.84
CA ILE A 23 -9.95 -3.23 -22.56
C ILE A 23 -8.46 -3.35 -22.85
N ARG A 24 -7.71 -2.27 -22.60
CA ARG A 24 -6.26 -2.22 -22.84
C ARG A 24 -5.51 -3.09 -21.83
N ASP A 25 -4.36 -3.62 -22.24
CA ASP A 25 -3.43 -4.28 -21.33
C ASP A 25 -3.00 -3.33 -20.21
N GLY A 26 -3.03 -3.81 -18.96
CA GLY A 26 -2.67 -3.03 -17.77
C GLY A 26 -3.74 -2.07 -17.25
N ALA A 27 -4.84 -1.84 -17.98
CA ALA A 27 -6.03 -1.19 -17.43
C ALA A 27 -6.76 -2.17 -16.48
N TYR A 28 -7.52 -1.69 -15.49
CA TYR A 28 -8.34 -2.53 -14.60
C TYR A 28 -7.55 -3.58 -13.77
N PRO A 29 -6.59 -3.15 -12.94
CA PRO A 29 -5.83 -4.07 -12.10
C PRO A 29 -6.73 -4.80 -11.09
N CYS A 30 -6.55 -6.11 -10.93
CA CYS A 30 -7.34 -6.90 -9.98
C CYS A 30 -6.57 -7.09 -8.67
N LEU A 31 -7.16 -6.71 -7.54
CA LEU A 31 -6.59 -6.96 -6.23
C LEU A 31 -6.73 -8.43 -5.85
N VAL A 32 -5.62 -9.04 -5.45
CA VAL A 32 -5.54 -10.44 -5.01
C VAL A 32 -5.40 -10.50 -3.50
N LEU A 33 -6.40 -11.09 -2.88
CA LEU A 33 -6.46 -11.37 -1.46
C LEU A 33 -6.12 -12.82 -1.20
N ASN A 34 -5.64 -13.09 0.00
CA ASN A 34 -5.49 -14.44 0.51
C ASN A 34 -6.87 -15.05 0.85
N ALA A 35 -6.90 -16.33 1.24
CA ALA A 35 -8.15 -17.05 1.52
C ALA A 35 -8.93 -16.52 2.73
N ASP A 36 -8.28 -15.76 3.62
CA ASP A 36 -8.87 -15.04 4.75
C ASP A 36 -9.27 -13.59 4.40
N TYR A 37 -9.25 -13.24 3.10
CA TYR A 37 -9.55 -11.91 2.57
C TYR A 37 -8.59 -10.81 3.04
N GLN A 38 -7.43 -11.17 3.59
CA GLN A 38 -6.36 -10.21 3.85
C GLN A 38 -5.49 -10.00 2.60
N PRO A 39 -4.87 -8.81 2.44
CA PRO A 39 -3.94 -8.58 1.33
C PRO A 39 -2.78 -9.58 1.36
N LEU A 40 -2.50 -10.21 0.22
CA LEU A 40 -1.36 -11.12 0.09
C LEU A 40 -0.01 -10.39 0.22
N SER A 41 0.03 -9.11 -0.16
CA SER A 41 1.13 -8.17 0.06
C SER A 41 0.57 -6.77 0.31
N TYR A 42 1.12 -6.07 1.31
CA TYR A 42 0.75 -4.69 1.62
C TYR A 42 1.40 -3.68 0.67
N PHE A 43 2.65 -3.92 0.25
CA PHE A 43 3.31 -3.06 -0.74
C PHE A 43 4.45 -3.79 -1.49
N PRO A 44 4.45 -3.79 -2.84
CA PRO A 44 3.33 -3.34 -3.68
C PRO A 44 2.09 -4.21 -3.37
N LEU A 45 0.90 -3.61 -3.54
CA LEU A 45 -0.34 -4.38 -3.42
C LEU A 45 -0.27 -5.57 -4.38
N SER A 46 -0.79 -6.71 -3.95
CA SER A 46 -0.87 -7.90 -4.79
C SER A 46 -1.89 -7.67 -5.90
N LEU A 47 -1.44 -7.09 -7.01
CA LEU A 47 -2.25 -6.80 -8.17
C LEU A 47 -1.94 -7.79 -9.29
N TRP A 48 -2.98 -8.31 -9.92
CA TRP A 48 -2.89 -9.06 -11.16
C TRP A 48 -3.45 -8.25 -12.32
N SER A 49 -3.02 -8.60 -13.53
CA SER A 49 -3.68 -8.13 -14.74
C SER A 49 -5.12 -8.67 -14.78
N TRP A 50 -6.02 -7.95 -15.43
CA TRP A 50 -7.40 -8.41 -15.59
C TRP A 50 -7.47 -9.74 -16.35
N GLN A 51 -6.53 -9.99 -17.27
CA GLN A 51 -6.43 -11.23 -18.04
C GLN A 51 -6.09 -12.41 -17.14
N ASP A 52 -5.12 -12.26 -16.23
CA ASP A 52 -4.73 -13.33 -15.31
C ASP A 52 -5.81 -13.60 -14.26
N ALA A 53 -6.49 -12.55 -13.80
CA ALA A 53 -7.67 -12.69 -12.94
C ALA A 53 -8.77 -13.52 -13.62
N ILE A 54 -9.11 -13.20 -14.87
CA ILE A 54 -10.12 -13.94 -15.64
C ILE A 54 -9.70 -15.39 -15.86
N LYS A 55 -8.44 -15.66 -16.24
CA LYS A 55 -7.93 -17.03 -16.36
C LYS A 55 -8.12 -17.79 -15.05
N ALA A 56 -7.79 -17.19 -13.91
CA ALA A 56 -7.93 -17.82 -12.61
C ALA A 56 -9.40 -18.10 -12.24
N VAL A 57 -10.33 -17.21 -12.62
CA VAL A 57 -11.78 -17.41 -12.44
C VAL A 57 -12.28 -18.57 -13.31
N PHE A 58 -11.92 -18.61 -14.59
CA PHE A 58 -12.30 -19.71 -15.49
C PHE A 58 -11.74 -21.06 -15.08
N LEU A 59 -10.54 -21.09 -14.50
CA LEU A 59 -9.92 -22.30 -13.95
C LEU A 59 -10.45 -22.66 -12.55
N GLU A 60 -11.43 -21.92 -12.02
CA GLU A 60 -12.02 -22.10 -10.69
C GLU A 60 -10.99 -22.11 -9.54
N ARG A 61 -9.92 -21.32 -9.67
CA ARG A 61 -8.82 -21.26 -8.68
C ARG A 61 -9.01 -20.19 -7.62
N VAL A 62 -9.94 -19.26 -7.84
CA VAL A 62 -10.17 -18.09 -6.99
C VAL A 62 -11.67 -17.87 -6.78
N ASN A 63 -12.00 -17.13 -5.75
CA ASN A 63 -13.34 -16.61 -5.51
C ASN A 63 -13.37 -15.13 -5.92
N VAL A 64 -14.40 -14.72 -6.66
CA VAL A 64 -14.55 -13.31 -7.03
C VAL A 64 -15.27 -12.57 -5.92
N VAL A 65 -14.66 -11.48 -5.45
CA VAL A 65 -15.19 -10.63 -4.38
C VAL A 65 -15.90 -9.42 -4.97
N ASP A 66 -15.31 -8.79 -5.98
CA ASP A 66 -15.87 -7.62 -6.61
C ASP A 66 -15.49 -7.53 -8.11
N HIS A 67 -16.24 -6.71 -8.85
CA HIS A 67 -16.09 -6.54 -10.29
C HIS A 67 -16.08 -5.06 -10.68
N TYR A 68 -15.37 -4.77 -11.76
CA TYR A 68 -15.59 -3.56 -12.54
C TYR A 68 -16.94 -3.62 -13.31
N ASP A 69 -17.35 -2.49 -13.85
CA ASP A 69 -18.56 -2.40 -14.70
C ASP A 69 -18.29 -2.85 -16.14
N GLN A 70 -17.03 -2.99 -16.52
CA GLN A 70 -16.60 -3.45 -17.83
C GLN A 70 -16.84 -4.96 -17.98
N PHE A 71 -17.10 -5.35 -19.23
CA PHE A 71 -17.31 -6.74 -19.61
C PHE A 71 -16.27 -7.18 -20.61
N VAL A 72 -15.84 -8.43 -20.47
CA VAL A 72 -15.10 -9.18 -21.48
C VAL A 72 -16.04 -10.13 -22.22
N HIS A 73 -15.71 -10.37 -23.48
CA HIS A 73 -16.46 -11.23 -24.37
C HIS A 73 -15.54 -12.34 -24.88
N GLY A 74 -15.96 -13.59 -24.67
CA GLY A 74 -15.43 -14.77 -25.36
C GLY A 74 -16.38 -15.21 -26.46
N ALA A 75 -15.98 -16.25 -27.22
CA ALA A 75 -16.79 -16.77 -28.33
C ALA A 75 -18.21 -17.21 -27.90
N SER A 76 -18.36 -17.70 -26.68
CA SER A 76 -19.63 -18.20 -26.13
C SER A 76 -20.00 -17.62 -24.76
N ALA A 77 -19.22 -16.67 -24.22
CA ALA A 77 -19.39 -16.21 -22.85
C ALA A 77 -19.22 -14.69 -22.74
N LYS A 78 -19.95 -14.07 -21.80
CA LYS A 78 -19.78 -12.68 -21.39
C LYS A 78 -19.57 -12.66 -19.88
N MET A 79 -18.53 -11.98 -19.43
CA MET A 79 -18.15 -11.94 -18.00
C MET A 79 -17.78 -10.52 -17.61
N ARG A 80 -18.14 -10.10 -16.39
CA ARG A 80 -17.65 -8.83 -15.82
C ARG A 80 -16.19 -8.95 -15.42
N VAL A 81 -15.41 -7.90 -15.63
CA VAL A 81 -14.00 -7.93 -15.27
C VAL A 81 -13.85 -7.93 -13.73
N PRO A 82 -13.16 -8.91 -13.13
CA PRO A 82 -12.93 -8.92 -11.69
C PRO A 82 -12.07 -7.73 -11.24
N SER A 83 -12.49 -7.04 -10.18
CA SER A 83 -11.69 -5.98 -9.54
C SER A 83 -11.01 -6.48 -8.26
N VAL A 84 -11.61 -7.47 -7.59
CA VAL A 84 -11.06 -8.09 -6.39
C VAL A 84 -11.34 -9.60 -6.40
N ILE A 85 -10.31 -10.40 -6.17
CA ILE A 85 -10.39 -11.85 -6.04
C ILE A 85 -9.71 -12.32 -4.75
N ALA A 86 -10.16 -13.46 -4.22
CA ALA A 86 -9.53 -14.15 -3.09
C ALA A 86 -9.06 -15.54 -3.52
N LEU A 87 -7.87 -15.94 -3.07
CA LEU A 87 -7.38 -17.31 -3.26
C LEU A 87 -8.30 -18.30 -2.54
N ARG A 88 -8.44 -19.52 -3.07
CA ARG A 88 -9.21 -20.59 -2.41
C ARG A 88 -8.43 -21.27 -1.29
N GLU A 89 -7.11 -21.31 -1.41
CA GLU A 89 -6.22 -21.92 -0.42
C GLU A 89 -5.40 -20.83 0.28
N TYR A 90 -5.21 -21.01 1.59
CA TYR A 90 -4.45 -20.08 2.39
C TYR A 90 -2.95 -20.17 2.09
N VAL A 91 -2.35 -19.06 1.71
CA VAL A 91 -0.90 -18.95 1.49
C VAL A 91 -0.26 -18.27 2.71
N ALA A 92 0.52 -19.03 3.47
CA ALA A 92 1.21 -18.50 4.65
C ALA A 92 2.26 -17.43 4.28
N GLN A 93 2.04 -16.21 4.76
CA GLN A 93 2.98 -15.09 4.59
C GLN A 93 4.02 -15.11 5.71
N ASN A 94 4.90 -16.11 5.75
CA ASN A 94 5.86 -16.30 6.85
C ASN A 94 7.11 -15.40 6.75
N ARG A 95 6.97 -14.18 6.23
CA ARG A 95 8.09 -13.24 6.06
C ARG A 95 7.80 -11.96 6.82
N ALA A 96 8.58 -11.73 7.87
CA ALA A 96 8.61 -10.43 8.51
C ALA A 96 8.93 -9.35 7.46
N PRO A 97 8.30 -8.16 7.53
CA PRO A 97 8.61 -7.07 6.62
C PRO A 97 10.11 -6.79 6.61
N ALA A 98 10.69 -6.68 5.41
CA ALA A 98 12.10 -6.34 5.26
C ALA A 98 12.37 -4.96 5.87
N PHE A 99 13.42 -4.83 6.66
CA PHE A 99 13.83 -3.56 7.26
C PHE A 99 14.44 -2.65 6.18
N THR A 100 13.59 -1.94 5.44
CA THR A 100 13.96 -1.00 4.38
C THR A 100 13.43 0.40 4.71
N ARG A 101 14.00 1.42 4.06
CA ARG A 101 13.54 2.80 4.22
C ARG A 101 12.08 2.99 3.86
N PHE A 102 11.68 2.38 2.76
CA PHE A 102 10.30 2.40 2.34
C PHE A 102 9.38 1.78 3.39
N ASN A 103 9.67 0.57 3.88
CA ASN A 103 8.79 -0.10 4.83
C ASN A 103 8.75 0.59 6.20
N LEU A 104 9.87 1.21 6.62
CA LEU A 104 9.86 2.04 7.83
C LEU A 104 8.95 3.26 7.67
N PHE A 105 9.05 3.97 6.54
CA PHE A 105 8.22 5.13 6.29
C PHE A 105 6.75 4.75 6.14
N LEU A 106 6.45 3.62 5.49
CA LEU A 106 5.10 3.08 5.40
C LEU A 106 4.51 2.80 6.80
N ARG A 107 5.27 2.15 7.69
CA ARG A 107 4.86 1.91 9.09
C ARG A 107 4.56 3.22 9.82
N ASP A 108 5.40 4.23 9.61
CA ASP A 108 5.28 5.54 10.27
C ASP A 108 4.34 6.51 9.51
N GLY A 109 3.57 6.02 8.54
CA GLY A 109 2.58 6.81 7.80
C GLY A 109 3.18 7.93 6.94
N PHE A 110 4.44 7.76 6.49
CA PHE A 110 5.22 8.78 5.78
C PHE A 110 5.26 10.11 6.55
N ALA A 111 5.32 10.05 7.88
CA ALA A 111 5.36 11.21 8.74
C ALA A 111 6.48 11.10 9.78
N CYS A 112 7.03 12.24 10.16
CA CYS A 112 8.00 12.34 11.24
C CYS A 112 7.35 11.91 12.56
N ALA A 113 7.91 10.91 13.23
CA ALA A 113 7.42 10.41 14.51
C ALA A 113 7.46 11.46 15.64
N TYR A 114 8.18 12.57 15.45
CA TYR A 114 8.33 13.63 16.47
C TYR A 114 7.39 14.82 16.26
N CYS A 115 7.12 15.20 15.01
CA CYS A 115 6.34 16.42 14.71
C CYS A 115 5.23 16.23 13.67
N GLY A 116 5.12 15.05 13.05
CA GLY A 116 4.12 14.76 12.02
C GLY A 116 4.44 15.30 10.62
N SER A 117 5.53 16.04 10.42
CA SER A 117 5.94 16.53 9.09
C SER A 117 6.21 15.38 8.12
N ASP A 118 5.74 15.51 6.88
CA ASP A 118 6.00 14.60 5.76
C ASP A 118 7.26 14.97 4.94
N LYS A 119 7.84 16.15 5.21
CA LYS A 119 9.02 16.67 4.48
C LYS A 119 10.34 16.14 5.02
N ASP A 120 11.29 15.94 4.09
CA ASP A 120 12.70 15.63 4.35
C ASP A 120 12.92 14.55 5.41
N LEU A 121 12.16 13.45 5.29
CA LEU A 121 12.23 12.34 6.21
C LEU A 121 13.58 11.64 6.11
N THR A 122 14.10 11.25 7.26
CA THR A 122 15.34 10.52 7.47
C THR A 122 15.09 9.39 8.48
N PHE A 123 16.12 8.60 8.75
CA PHE A 123 16.10 7.64 9.85
C PHE A 123 16.70 8.27 11.10
N ASP A 124 16.04 8.04 12.23
CA ASP A 124 16.61 8.34 13.53
C ASP A 124 16.52 7.14 14.48
N HIS A 125 17.56 7.00 15.30
CA HIS A 125 17.61 6.04 16.39
C HIS A 125 16.98 6.64 17.64
N VAL A 126 15.81 6.16 18.05
CA VAL A 126 15.09 6.62 19.26
C VAL A 126 16.03 6.59 20.48
N LYS A 127 16.67 5.44 20.73
CA LYS A 127 17.87 5.34 21.57
C LYS A 127 19.09 5.54 20.68
N PRO A 128 19.89 6.60 20.86
CA PRO A 128 21.07 6.86 20.04
C PRO A 128 22.09 5.71 20.05
N ARG A 129 22.82 5.52 18.95
CA ARG A 129 23.89 4.52 18.85
C ARG A 129 24.94 4.65 19.95
N ARG A 130 25.31 5.87 20.33
CA ARG A 130 26.28 6.14 21.42
C ARG A 130 25.84 5.62 22.79
N LEU A 131 24.54 5.36 22.98
CA LEU A 131 23.98 4.77 24.20
C LEU A 131 23.69 3.27 24.04
N GLY A 132 24.13 2.64 22.94
CA GLY A 132 23.86 1.24 22.62
C GLY A 132 22.54 1.00 21.86
N GLY A 133 22.03 2.01 21.17
CA GLY A 133 20.85 1.86 20.30
C GLY A 133 21.11 0.95 19.10
N LYS A 134 20.26 -0.07 18.92
CA LYS A 134 20.34 -1.01 17.80
C LYS A 134 19.64 -0.47 16.56
N THR A 135 20.00 -0.99 15.38
CA THR A 135 19.28 -0.71 14.13
C THR A 135 18.30 -1.84 13.88
N ASN A 136 17.09 -1.69 14.43
CA ASN A 136 16.01 -2.66 14.34
C ASN A 136 14.66 -1.92 14.28
N TRP A 137 13.58 -2.66 14.02
CA TRP A 137 12.23 -2.11 13.94
C TRP A 137 11.82 -1.29 15.17
N GLU A 138 12.19 -1.72 16.36
CA GLU A 138 11.77 -1.09 17.62
C GLU A 138 12.47 0.24 17.91
N ASN A 139 13.69 0.44 17.38
CA ASN A 139 14.52 1.59 17.74
C ASN A 139 14.72 2.61 16.62
N ILE A 140 14.26 2.31 15.40
CA ILE A 140 14.36 3.25 14.27
C ILE A 140 12.98 3.81 13.95
N VAL A 141 12.93 5.12 13.71
CA VAL A 141 11.71 5.84 13.29
C VAL A 141 12.03 6.78 12.12
N ALA A 142 10.99 7.10 11.35
CA ALA A 142 11.01 8.20 10.41
C ALA A 142 11.07 9.53 11.19
N ALA A 143 12.05 10.37 10.87
CA ALA A 143 12.21 11.69 11.48
C ALA A 143 12.58 12.71 10.42
N CYS A 144 11.92 13.86 10.37
CA CYS A 144 12.35 14.94 9.49
C CYS A 144 13.74 15.44 9.91
N THR A 145 14.50 15.96 8.95
CA THR A 145 15.88 16.46 9.18
C THR A 145 15.95 17.44 10.35
N ALA A 146 14.98 18.35 10.49
CA ALA A 146 14.96 19.34 11.57
C ALA A 146 14.84 18.69 12.97
N CYS A 147 13.91 17.76 13.16
CA CYS A 147 13.76 17.05 14.44
C CYS A 147 14.94 16.12 14.73
N ASN A 148 15.42 15.41 13.71
CA ASN A 148 16.57 14.52 13.85
C ASN A 148 17.83 15.31 14.28
N PHE A 149 18.08 16.45 13.63
CA PHE A 149 19.17 17.35 13.97
C PHE A 149 19.01 17.94 15.38
N LYS A 150 17.80 18.40 15.74
CA LYS A 150 17.49 18.91 17.08
C LYS A 150 17.79 17.87 18.17
N LYS A 151 17.44 16.61 17.94
CA LYS A 151 17.75 15.51 18.87
C LYS A 151 19.25 15.28 19.00
N GLY A 152 20.02 15.38 17.91
CA GLY A 152 21.48 15.50 17.95
C GLY A 152 22.20 14.41 18.75
N GLY A 153 21.76 13.15 18.62
CA GLY A 153 22.34 12.02 19.36
C GLY A 153 21.99 11.94 20.85
N ARG A 154 21.00 12.72 21.32
CA ARG A 154 20.34 12.56 22.63
C ARG A 154 19.09 11.67 22.48
N THR A 155 18.46 11.27 23.58
CA THR A 155 17.14 10.64 23.55
C THR A 155 16.07 11.69 23.23
N PRO A 156 14.87 11.32 22.72
CA PRO A 156 13.79 12.28 22.46
C PRO A 156 13.44 13.13 23.69
N LYS A 157 13.48 12.53 24.89
CA LYS A 157 13.24 13.25 26.15
C LYS A 157 14.31 14.29 26.49
N GLY A 158 15.56 14.07 26.08
CA GLY A 158 16.66 15.01 26.29
C GLY A 158 16.82 16.04 25.16
N ALA A 159 15.95 16.00 24.15
CA ALA A 159 15.96 16.92 23.01
C ALA A 159 15.15 18.19 23.33
N HIS A 160 15.75 19.13 24.06
CA HIS A 160 15.20 20.46 24.30
C HIS A 160 15.39 21.39 23.11
#